data_AF-A0A4U7JDL0-F1
#
_entry.id   AF-A0A4U7JDL0-F1
#
_cell.length_a   1.000
_cell.length_b   1.000
_cell.length_c   1.000
_cell.angle_alpha   90.00
_cell.angle_beta   90.00
_cell.angle_gamma   90.00
#
_symmetry.space_group_name_H-M   'P 1'
#
loop_
_entity.id
_entity.type
_entity.pdbx_description
1 polymer ?
#
loop_
_entity_poly.entity_id
_entity_poly.type
_entity_poly.pdbx_seq_one_letter_code
_entity_poly.pdbx_strand_id
1 'polypeptide(L)'
;MDLTNCYSELKASLEALSKENINDLSYLHDRVLVKLQLFIYTYKIGIEDYNKLKVTLSSEIENFEANESIAKDNGKSSLIISGLAVIFILVSLLEMGVSAIIIYLLFFGGIGFLLCLMDISATEQRLDKRKKVIYKMCLEILDKENIDIEMGINYE
;
A
#
# COMPACT_ATOMS: atom_id res chain seq x y z
N MET A 1 -17.35 18.69 -14.29
CA MET A 1 -16.30 17.70 -14.58
C MET A 1 -16.43 16.61 -13.54
N ASP A 2 -16.40 15.33 -13.90
CA ASP A 2 -16.68 14.24 -12.95
C ASP A 2 -15.46 14.05 -12.02
N LEU A 3 -15.61 14.44 -10.76
CA LEU A 3 -14.53 14.45 -9.76
C LEU A 3 -13.86 13.07 -9.61
N THR A 4 -14.66 12.02 -9.84
CA THR A 4 -14.29 10.61 -9.74
C THR A 4 -13.19 10.20 -10.74
N ASN A 5 -13.28 10.67 -11.98
CA ASN A 5 -12.25 10.40 -12.99
C ASN A 5 -10.96 11.19 -12.71
N CYS A 6 -11.10 12.44 -12.25
CA CYS A 6 -9.95 13.29 -11.91
C CYS A 6 -9.17 12.70 -10.72
N TYR A 7 -9.88 12.20 -9.70
CA TYR A 7 -9.27 11.52 -8.56
C TYR A 7 -8.45 10.28 -8.97
N SER A 8 -8.93 9.50 -9.95
CA SER A 8 -8.21 8.31 -10.42
C SER A 8 -6.82 8.63 -10.99
N GLU A 9 -6.67 9.79 -11.65
CA GLU A 9 -5.38 10.24 -12.20
C GLU A 9 -4.41 10.69 -11.11
N LEU A 10 -4.93 11.39 -10.09
CA LEU A 10 -4.15 11.77 -8.91
C LEU A 10 -3.70 10.52 -8.15
N LYS A 11 -4.62 9.57 -7.92
CA LYS A 11 -4.36 8.28 -7.29
C LYS A 11 -3.22 7.53 -8.01
N ALA A 12 -3.32 7.39 -9.33
CA ALA A 12 -2.29 6.73 -10.14
C ALA A 12 -0.93 7.45 -10.05
N SER A 13 -0.94 8.79 -10.02
CA SER A 13 0.28 9.59 -9.88
C SER A 13 0.95 9.42 -8.52
N LEU A 14 0.17 9.35 -7.43
CA LEU A 14 0.69 9.13 -6.08
C LEU A 14 1.18 7.70 -5.88
N GLU A 15 0.50 6.71 -6.45
CA GLU A 15 0.94 5.32 -6.43
C GLU A 15 2.24 5.12 -7.23
N ALA A 16 2.42 5.84 -8.33
CA ALA A 16 3.68 5.82 -9.08
C ALA A 16 4.85 6.30 -8.20
N LEU A 17 4.66 7.33 -7.38
CA LEU A 17 5.69 7.81 -6.43
C LEU A 17 6.07 6.77 -5.37
N SER A 18 5.16 5.85 -5.01
CA SER A 18 5.48 4.74 -4.09
C SER A 18 6.44 3.71 -4.70
N LYS A 19 6.46 3.61 -6.04
CA LYS A 19 7.32 2.67 -6.79
C LYS A 19 8.70 3.26 -7.08
N GLU A 20 8.83 4.58 -7.08
CA GLU A 20 10.12 5.25 -7.25
C GLU A 20 11.03 5.01 -6.05
N ASN A 21 12.33 4.81 -6.22
CA ASN A 21 13.26 4.58 -5.10
C ASN A 21 13.72 5.90 -4.43
N ILE A 22 12.77 6.76 -4.04
CA ILE A 22 13.06 8.01 -3.32
C ILE A 22 13.29 7.69 -1.84
N ASN A 23 14.52 7.79 -1.35
CA ASN A 23 14.83 7.55 0.08
C ASN A 23 14.78 8.83 0.93
N ASP A 24 14.81 10.00 0.30
CA ASP A 24 14.73 11.29 0.97
C ASP A 24 13.27 11.72 1.16
N LEU A 25 12.86 11.88 2.42
CA LEU A 25 11.51 12.26 2.81
C LEU A 25 11.17 13.69 2.37
N SER A 26 12.14 14.61 2.39
CA SER A 26 11.95 16.00 1.96
C SER A 26 11.70 16.06 0.46
N TYR A 27 12.49 15.31 -0.31
CA TYR A 27 12.32 15.23 -1.76
C TYR A 27 10.99 14.56 -2.15
N LEU A 28 10.56 13.55 -1.38
CA LEU A 28 9.25 12.92 -1.58
C LEU A 28 8.12 13.92 -1.30
N HIS A 29 8.22 14.70 -0.23
CA HIS A 29 7.25 15.74 0.10
C HIS A 29 7.14 16.78 -1.02
N ASP A 30 8.26 17.29 -1.55
CA ASP A 30 8.24 18.27 -2.64
C ASP A 30 7.61 17.71 -3.93
N ARG A 31 7.90 16.44 -4.27
CA ARG A 31 7.27 15.75 -5.40
C ARG A 31 5.76 15.63 -5.24
N VAL A 32 5.31 15.28 -4.03
CA VAL A 32 3.88 15.17 -3.70
C VAL A 32 3.20 16.54 -3.80
N LEU A 33 3.82 17.57 -3.24
CA LEU A 33 3.35 18.96 -3.31
C LEU A 33 3.14 19.41 -4.76
N VAL A 34 4.15 19.23 -5.61
CA VAL A 34 4.06 19.62 -7.04
C VAL A 34 2.93 18.87 -7.75
N LYS A 35 2.77 17.57 -7.50
CA LYS A 35 1.70 16.76 -8.13
C LYS A 35 0.31 17.22 -7.67
N LEU A 36 0.15 17.50 -6.39
CA LEU A 36 -1.11 17.97 -5.81
C LEU A 36 -1.46 19.38 -6.30
N GLN A 37 -0.50 20.30 -6.31
CA GLN A 37 -0.69 21.65 -6.83
C GLN A 37 -1.06 21.63 -8.31
N LEU A 38 -0.34 20.87 -9.14
CA LEU A 38 -0.68 20.70 -10.55
C LEU A 38 -2.11 20.17 -10.73
N PHE A 39 -2.54 19.23 -9.88
CA PHE A 39 -3.90 18.72 -9.89
C PHE A 39 -4.93 19.83 -9.54
N ILE A 40 -4.72 20.54 -8.44
CA ILE A 40 -5.61 21.63 -8.00
C ILE A 40 -5.71 22.73 -9.07
N TYR A 41 -4.58 23.17 -9.63
CA TYR A 41 -4.54 24.19 -10.68
C TYR A 41 -5.17 23.73 -11.99
N THR A 42 -4.92 22.49 -12.41
CA THR A 42 -5.45 21.95 -13.67
C THR A 42 -6.97 21.81 -13.61
N TYR A 43 -7.49 21.35 -12.47
CA TYR A 43 -8.91 21.06 -12.29
C TYR A 43 -9.71 22.20 -11.65
N LYS A 44 -9.06 23.31 -11.28
CA LYS A 44 -9.67 24.49 -10.63
C LYS A 44 -10.63 24.08 -9.51
N ILE A 45 -10.12 23.26 -8.60
CA ILE A 45 -10.91 22.64 -7.54
C ILE A 45 -11.44 23.74 -6.59
N GLY A 46 -12.76 23.81 -6.44
CA GLY A 46 -13.41 24.68 -5.46
C GLY A 46 -13.39 24.08 -4.05
N ILE A 47 -13.73 24.90 -3.04
CA ILE A 47 -13.67 24.54 -1.61
C ILE A 47 -14.53 23.29 -1.27
N GLU A 48 -15.69 23.11 -1.91
CA GLU A 48 -16.52 21.91 -1.69
C GLU A 48 -15.86 20.62 -2.19
N ASP A 49 -15.18 20.69 -3.33
CA ASP A 49 -14.49 19.53 -3.92
C ASP A 49 -13.17 19.24 -3.21
N TYR A 50 -12.59 20.25 -2.56
CA TYR A 50 -11.45 20.12 -1.65
C TYR A 50 -11.77 19.23 -0.45
N ASN A 51 -12.92 19.48 0.20
CA ASN A 51 -13.38 18.68 1.33
C ASN A 51 -13.70 17.24 0.92
N LYS A 52 -14.28 17.03 -0.26
CA LYS A 52 -14.50 15.68 -0.81
C LYS A 52 -13.17 14.97 -1.08
N LEU A 53 -12.18 15.66 -1.64
CA LEU A 53 -10.85 15.12 -1.86
C LEU A 53 -10.20 14.69 -0.55
N LYS A 54 -10.25 15.55 0.48
CA LYS A 54 -9.75 15.26 1.83
C LYS A 54 -10.39 14.01 2.43
N VAL A 55 -11.73 13.92 2.39
CA VAL A 55 -12.46 12.74 2.89
C VAL A 55 -12.08 11.47 2.14
N THR A 56 -11.91 11.56 0.80
CA THR A 56 -11.54 10.41 -0.03
C THR A 56 -10.12 9.93 0.28
N LEU A 57 -9.15 10.84 0.45
CA LEU A 57 -7.78 10.51 0.82
C LEU A 57 -7.69 9.93 2.24
N SER A 58 -8.47 10.46 3.19
CA SER A 58 -8.57 9.91 4.55
C SER A 58 -9.14 8.49 4.55
N SER A 59 -10.19 8.25 3.76
CA SER A 59 -10.78 6.93 3.58
C SER A 59 -9.79 5.90 3.03
N GLU A 60 -8.92 6.28 2.08
CA GLU A 60 -7.88 5.37 1.58
C GLU A 60 -6.87 5.00 2.67
N ILE A 61 -6.48 5.95 3.53
CA ILE A 61 -5.56 5.68 4.64
C ILE A 61 -6.16 4.67 5.63
N GLU A 62 -7.45 4.83 5.95
CA GLU A 62 -8.18 3.88 6.81
C GLU A 62 -8.27 2.49 6.18
N ASN A 63 -8.48 2.40 4.86
CA ASN A 63 -8.48 1.12 4.14
C ASN A 63 -7.12 0.42 4.23
N PHE A 64 -6.00 1.15 4.17
CA PHE A 64 -4.67 0.58 4.39
C PHE A 64 -4.47 0.06 5.82
N GLU A 65 -5.06 0.72 6.83
CA GLU A 65 -4.98 0.29 8.23
C GLU A 65 -5.81 -0.97 8.52
N ALA A 66 -7.01 -1.05 7.95
CA ALA A 66 -7.84 -2.25 8.04
C ALA A 66 -7.17 -3.45 7.36
N ASN A 67 -6.55 -3.23 6.19
CA ASN A 67 -5.86 -4.29 5.46
C ASN A 67 -4.59 -4.80 6.17
N GLU A 68 -3.79 -3.93 6.81
CA GLU A 68 -2.63 -4.36 7.61
C GLU A 68 -3.04 -5.22 8.82
N SER A 69 -4.14 -4.88 9.48
CA SER A 69 -4.70 -5.63 10.61
C SER A 69 -5.17 -7.02 10.19
N ILE A 70 -5.99 -7.09 9.14
CA ILE A 70 -6.57 -8.35 8.63
C ILE A 70 -5.49 -9.27 8.06
N ALA A 71 -4.50 -8.73 7.34
CA ALA A 71 -3.40 -9.51 6.79
C ALA A 71 -2.53 -10.16 7.88
N LYS A 72 -2.34 -9.47 9.02
CA LYS A 72 -1.49 -9.96 10.12
C LYS A 72 -2.12 -11.12 10.88
N ASP A 73 -3.44 -11.11 11.05
CA ASP A 73 -4.17 -12.18 11.76
C ASP A 73 -4.45 -13.39 10.87
N ASN A 74 -4.83 -13.16 9.61
CA ASN A 74 -5.02 -14.25 8.64
C ASN A 74 -3.70 -14.92 8.26
N GLY A 75 -2.61 -14.15 8.16
CA GLY A 75 -1.28 -14.67 7.82
C GLY A 75 -0.76 -15.70 8.83
N LYS A 76 -0.94 -15.47 10.14
CA LYS A 76 -0.51 -16.40 11.18
C LYS A 76 -1.28 -17.72 11.16
N SER A 77 -2.61 -17.65 11.03
CA SER A 77 -3.48 -18.83 10.99
C SER A 77 -3.19 -19.68 9.74
N SER A 78 -3.03 -19.03 8.58
CA SER A 78 -2.69 -19.71 7.32
C SER A 78 -1.32 -20.40 7.36
N LEU A 79 -0.31 -19.78 7.97
CA LEU A 79 1.04 -20.37 8.10
C LEU A 79 1.03 -21.63 8.98
N ILE A 80 0.25 -21.62 10.07
CA ILE A 80 0.11 -22.79 10.96
C ILE A 80 -0.59 -23.94 10.23
N ILE A 81 -1.69 -23.65 9.53
CA ILE A 81 -2.47 -24.66 8.80
C ILE A 81 -1.66 -25.26 7.63
N SER A 82 -0.98 -24.42 6.85
CA SER A 82 -0.14 -24.88 5.75
C SER A 82 1.09 -25.66 6.23
N GLY A 83 1.71 -25.25 7.33
CA GLY A 83 2.84 -25.98 7.93
C GLY A 83 2.45 -27.38 8.40
N LEU A 84 1.29 -27.51 9.06
CA LEU A 84 0.77 -28.83 9.48
C LEU A 84 0.43 -29.73 8.29
N ALA A 85 -0.16 -29.18 7.23
CA ALA A 85 -0.47 -29.93 6.02
C ALA A 85 0.79 -30.47 5.33
N VAL A 86 1.85 -29.67 5.25
CA VAL A 86 3.13 -30.10 4.66
C VAL A 86 3.75 -31.24 5.47
N ILE A 87 3.75 -31.17 6.80
CA ILE A 87 4.24 -32.25 7.66
C ILE A 87 3.45 -33.53 7.42
N PHE A 88 2.12 -33.45 7.32
CA PHE A 88 1.28 -34.61 7.08
C PHE A 88 1.59 -35.28 5.74
N ILE A 89 1.76 -34.49 4.67
CA ILE A 89 2.13 -34.99 3.34
C ILE A 89 3.50 -35.68 3.37
N LEU A 90 4.48 -35.12 4.08
CA LEU A 90 5.81 -35.71 4.20
C LEU A 90 5.77 -37.06 4.95
N VAL A 91 4.96 -37.16 6.01
CA VAL A 91 4.76 -38.42 6.75
C VAL A 91 4.06 -39.47 5.87
N SER A 92 3.02 -39.09 5.13
CA SER A 92 2.34 -40.00 4.19
C SER A 92 3.25 -40.51 3.07
N LEU A 93 4.15 -39.68 2.55
CA LEU A 93 5.12 -40.09 1.52
C LEU A 93 6.14 -41.10 2.07
N LEU A 94 6.55 -40.95 3.34
CA LEU A 94 7.38 -41.91 4.05
C LEU A 94 6.67 -43.27 4.20
N GLU A 95 5.39 -43.27 4.57
CA GLU A 95 4.59 -44.49 4.70
C GLU A 95 4.34 -45.19 3.36
N MET A 96 4.23 -44.43 2.27
CA MET A 96 4.12 -44.98 0.90
C MET A 96 5.43 -45.56 0.36
N GLY A 97 6.54 -45.51 1.12
CA GLY A 97 7.83 -46.05 0.71
C GLY A 97 8.54 -45.22 -0.36
N VAL A 98 8.19 -43.92 -0.49
CA VAL A 98 8.87 -43.01 -1.40
C VAL A 98 10.31 -42.81 -0.92
N SER A 99 11.26 -42.79 -1.86
CA SER A 99 12.68 -42.58 -1.55
C SER A 99 12.90 -41.28 -0.79
N ALA A 100 13.69 -41.34 0.28
CA ALA A 100 14.03 -40.18 1.10
C ALA A 100 14.62 -39.02 0.27
N ILE A 101 15.34 -39.31 -0.83
CA ILE A 101 15.90 -38.30 -1.74
C ILE A 101 14.79 -37.43 -2.37
N ILE A 102 13.68 -38.04 -2.77
CA ILE A 102 12.55 -37.34 -3.38
C ILE A 102 11.85 -36.47 -2.33
N ILE A 103 11.71 -36.99 -1.11
CA ILE A 103 11.13 -36.27 0.03
C ILE A 103 11.97 -35.03 0.37
N TYR A 104 13.30 -35.17 0.40
CA TYR A 104 14.21 -34.03 0.61
C TYR A 104 14.10 -32.99 -0.51
N LEU A 105 14.06 -33.41 -1.77
CA LEU A 105 13.87 -32.49 -2.91
C LEU A 105 12.57 -31.71 -2.81
N LEU A 106 11.46 -32.37 -2.45
CA LEU A 106 10.17 -31.72 -2.25
C LEU A 106 10.19 -30.74 -1.07
N PHE A 107 10.84 -31.12 0.04
CA PHE A 107 10.95 -30.26 1.21
C PHE A 107 11.76 -28.99 0.92
N PHE A 108 12.97 -29.14 0.35
CA PHE A 108 13.82 -28.00 0.00
C PHE A 108 13.23 -27.15 -1.12
N GLY A 109 12.58 -27.77 -2.12
CA GLY A 109 11.85 -27.06 -3.16
C GLY A 109 10.68 -26.24 -2.61
N GLY A 110 9.89 -26.82 -1.69
CA GLY A 110 8.80 -26.14 -1.01
C GLY A 110 9.28 -24.96 -0.16
N ILE A 111 10.37 -25.13 0.59
CA ILE A 111 10.99 -24.04 1.36
C ILE A 111 11.46 -22.92 0.43
N GLY A 112 12.15 -23.24 -0.67
CA GLY A 112 12.60 -22.24 -1.63
C GLY A 112 11.44 -21.44 -2.23
N PHE A 113 10.35 -22.13 -2.59
CA PHE A 113 9.14 -21.49 -3.08
C PHE A 113 8.49 -20.57 -2.02
N LEU A 114 8.39 -21.02 -0.76
CA LEU A 114 7.87 -20.21 0.34
C LEU A 114 8.72 -18.97 0.59
N LEU A 115 10.05 -19.09 0.54
CA LEU A 115 10.95 -17.95 0.69
C LEU A 115 10.74 -16.91 -0.43
N CYS A 116 10.56 -17.35 -1.68
CA CYS A 116 10.23 -16.45 -2.79
C CYS A 116 8.88 -15.75 -2.58
N LEU A 117 7.85 -16.46 -2.11
CA LEU A 117 6.55 -15.87 -1.81
C LEU A 117 6.63 -14.85 -0.66
N MET A 118 7.43 -15.14 0.37
CA MET A 118 7.66 -14.23 1.48
C MET A 118 8.34 -12.94 1.02
N ASP A 119 9.31 -13.02 0.10
CA ASP A 119 10.01 -11.85 -0.44
C ASP A 119 9.10 -10.96 -1.30
N ILE A 120 8.25 -11.58 -2.13
CA ILE A 120 7.22 -10.88 -2.91
C ILE A 120 6.23 -10.17 -1.98
N SER A 121 5.73 -10.89 -0.97
CA SER A 121 4.78 -10.33 0.00
C SER A 121 5.40 -9.20 0.84
N ALA A 122 6.66 -9.34 1.25
CA ALA A 122 7.38 -8.29 1.98
C ALA A 122 7.57 -7.03 1.12
N THR A 123 7.84 -7.21 -0.17
CA THR A 123 7.96 -6.10 -1.13
C THR A 123 6.62 -5.38 -1.31
N GLU A 124 5.52 -6.13 -1.43
CA GLU A 124 4.18 -5.58 -1.55
C GLU A 124 3.74 -4.82 -0.28
N GLN A 125 4.00 -5.39 0.90
CA GLN A 125 3.77 -4.72 2.19
C GLN A 125 4.60 -3.43 2.34
N ARG A 126 5.84 -3.43 1.84
CA ARG A 126 6.69 -2.22 1.84
C ARG A 126 6.10 -1.14 0.93
N LEU A 127 5.57 -1.51 -0.23
CA LEU A 127 4.91 -0.57 -1.13
C LEU A 127 3.64 0.01 -0.52
N ASP A 128 2.80 -0.79 0.12
CA ASP A 128 1.58 -0.31 0.76
C ASP A 128 1.85 0.63 1.94
N LYS A 129 2.83 0.32 2.78
CA LYS A 129 3.30 1.24 3.83
C LYS A 129 3.76 2.58 3.24
N ARG A 130 4.42 2.54 2.09
CA ARG A 130 4.91 3.74 1.43
C ARG A 130 3.80 4.55 0.78
N LYS A 131 2.82 3.90 0.14
CA LYS A 131 1.59 4.57 -0.32
C LYS A 131 0.93 5.31 0.84
N LYS A 132 0.76 4.65 1.99
CA LYS A 132 0.19 5.27 3.19
C LYS A 132 0.92 6.55 3.61
N VAL A 133 2.25 6.56 3.60
CA VAL A 133 3.04 7.77 3.91
C VAL A 133 2.77 8.88 2.90
N ILE A 134 2.71 8.56 1.60
CA ILE A 134 2.42 9.52 0.54
C ILE A 134 1.01 10.12 0.71
N TYR A 135 -0.01 9.30 0.99
CA TYR A 135 -1.36 9.78 1.24
C TYR A 135 -1.45 10.68 2.48
N LYS A 136 -0.72 10.35 3.55
CA LYS A 136 -0.62 11.23 4.75
C LYS A 136 0.02 12.57 4.41
N MET A 137 1.11 12.57 3.63
CA MET A 137 1.73 13.82 3.16
C MET A 137 0.76 14.66 2.32
N CYS A 138 -0.03 14.03 1.44
CA CYS A 138 -1.07 14.75 0.68
C CYS A 138 -2.07 15.44 1.60
N LEU A 139 -2.54 14.76 2.65
CA LEU A 139 -3.46 15.36 3.62
C LEU A 139 -2.82 16.51 4.39
N GLU A 140 -1.56 16.37 4.83
CA GLU A 140 -0.84 17.43 5.54
C GLU A 140 -0.64 18.68 4.67
N ILE A 141 -0.34 18.48 3.38
CA ILE A 141 -0.22 19.57 2.41
C ILE A 141 -1.58 20.22 2.17
N LEU A 142 -2.64 19.42 1.98
CA LEU A 142 -3.99 19.95 1.83
C LEU A 142 -4.45 20.72 3.09
N ASP A 143 -4.09 20.28 4.27
CA ASP A 143 -4.45 20.98 5.50
C ASP A 143 -3.73 22.33 5.61
N LYS A 144 -2.48 22.42 5.16
CA LYS A 144 -1.74 23.70 5.08
C LYS A 144 -2.29 24.64 4.01
N GLU A 145 -2.56 24.14 2.80
CA GLU A 145 -3.09 24.97 1.71
C GLU A 145 -4.51 25.48 2.01
N ASN A 146 -5.35 24.72 2.72
CA ASN A 146 -6.67 25.21 3.16
C ASN A 146 -6.57 26.35 4.17
N ILE A 147 -5.60 26.30 5.08
CA ILE A 147 -5.34 27.37 6.06
C ILE A 147 -4.96 28.68 5.34
N ASP A 148 -4.15 28.60 4.28
CA ASP A 148 -3.78 29.78 3.49
C ASP A 148 -4.97 30.34 2.67
N ILE A 149 -5.87 29.48 2.19
CA ILE A 149 -7.10 29.89 1.49
C ILE A 149 -8.11 30.53 2.47
N GLU A 150 -8.31 29.96 3.66
CA GLU A 150 -9.20 30.53 4.69
C GLU A 150 -8.67 31.86 5.25
N MET A 151 -7.35 32.03 5.35
CA MET A 151 -6.75 33.32 5.73
C MET A 151 -6.85 34.35 4.59
N GLY A 152 -6.76 33.95 3.33
CA GLY A 152 -6.90 34.84 2.17
C GLY A 152 -8.32 35.42 1.99
N ILE A 153 -9.35 34.70 2.44
CA ILE A 153 -10.76 35.15 2.39
C ILE A 153 -11.09 36.17 3.50
N ASN A 154 -10.31 36.21 4.58
CA ASN A 154 -10.49 37.19 5.67
C ASN A 154 -9.87 38.58 5.39
N TYR A 155 -9.29 38.79 4.20
CA TYR A 155 -8.69 40.06 3.79
C TYR A 155 -9.44 40.78 2.65
N GLU A 156 -10.65 40.35 2.29
CA GLU A 156 -11.58 41.15 1.47
C GLU A 156 -12.70 41.80 2.31
#